data_AF-A0A966BSY6-F1
#
_entry.id   AF-A0A966BSY6-F1
#
_cell.length_a   1.000
_cell.length_b   1.000
_cell.length_c   1.000
_cell.angle_alpha   90.00
_cell.angle_beta   90.00
_cell.angle_gamma   90.00
#
_symmetry.space_group_name_H-M   'P 1'
#
loop_
_entity.id
_entity.type
_entity.pdbx_description
1 polymer ?
#
loop_
_entity_poly.entity_id
_entity_poly.type
_entity_poly.pdbx_seq_one_letter_code
_entity_poly.pdbx_strand_id
1 'polypeptide(L)'
;MKSQLHTRSRKPLAAAIAASLALATGSAAALQVTGSFTGWWGQPLQENHGVIVSISRRGDGSNQGVLYWAHYDQLGQPSWLYAEGPIVGDTIEAQLFRFDGVTFMQPNDPGTSRGVPVGTMQVRFSDCGNADINFDSSEPGIGAGAFPIRRLTNQPGTSCSGGVSDNRSADAPLNDFRAPLLPTGAIPGASGKIDYDATGARVEFEVQIEDVPEGDYELHVGGIARATISVVMTDSGPEGDVKFRSPAEPGKLLLDFEPLGELVEIIQSGSVVLEGVVEPSASGN
;
A
#
# COMPACT_ATOMS: atom_id res chain seq x y z
N MET A 1 -65.49 -11.96 -53.67
CA MET A 1 -64.55 -10.86 -53.97
C MET A 1 -63.76 -10.53 -52.71
N LYS A 2 -62.42 -10.64 -52.78
CA LYS A 2 -61.40 -10.03 -51.89
C LYS A 2 -61.36 -10.57 -50.42
N SER A 3 -60.23 -10.83 -49.75
CA SER A 3 -58.81 -10.63 -50.04
C SER A 3 -57.96 -11.18 -48.86
N GLN A 4 -56.98 -12.03 -49.19
CA GLN A 4 -55.56 -12.04 -48.76
C GLN A 4 -55.09 -12.30 -47.31
N LEU A 5 -54.11 -13.23 -47.25
CA LEU A 5 -52.85 -13.30 -46.50
C LEU A 5 -52.83 -13.17 -44.96
N HIS A 6 -52.16 -14.10 -44.28
CA HIS A 6 -50.72 -13.95 -43.94
C HIS A 6 -50.17 -15.22 -43.25
N THR A 7 -49.23 -15.87 -43.91
CA THR A 7 -48.31 -16.85 -43.33
C THR A 7 -47.37 -16.14 -42.35
N ARG A 8 -47.26 -16.61 -41.10
CA ARG A 8 -46.15 -16.23 -40.21
C ARG A 8 -45.46 -17.47 -39.64
N SER A 9 -44.36 -17.82 -40.29
CA SER A 9 -43.26 -18.60 -39.71
C SER A 9 -42.42 -17.66 -38.84
N ARG A 10 -42.17 -18.01 -37.56
CA ARG A 10 -41.01 -17.55 -36.78
C ARG A 10 -40.59 -18.57 -35.70
N LYS A 11 -39.57 -19.35 -36.08
CA LYS A 11 -38.35 -19.83 -35.39
C LYS A 11 -38.36 -20.15 -33.86
N PRO A 12 -37.65 -21.23 -33.44
CA PRO A 12 -37.53 -21.61 -32.03
C PRO A 12 -36.64 -20.64 -31.25
N LEU A 13 -36.98 -20.42 -29.97
CA LEU A 13 -36.14 -19.70 -29.00
C LEU A 13 -34.81 -20.44 -28.83
N ALA A 14 -33.71 -19.77 -29.16
CA ALA A 14 -32.38 -20.19 -28.76
C ALA A 14 -32.19 -19.89 -27.26
N ALA A 15 -31.85 -20.91 -26.48
CA ALA A 15 -31.43 -20.76 -25.09
C ALA A 15 -30.07 -20.03 -25.06
N ALA A 16 -30.03 -18.84 -24.47
CA ALA A 16 -28.78 -18.15 -24.19
C ALA A 16 -28.16 -18.78 -22.94
N ILE A 17 -27.05 -19.51 -23.12
CA ILE A 17 -26.18 -19.92 -22.03
C ILE A 17 -25.42 -18.67 -21.58
N ALA A 18 -25.77 -18.14 -20.42
CA ALA A 18 -24.99 -17.10 -19.77
C ALA A 18 -23.67 -17.74 -19.29
N ALA A 19 -22.57 -17.42 -19.98
CA ALA A 19 -21.24 -17.72 -19.48
C ALA A 19 -20.95 -16.76 -18.33
N SER A 20 -20.99 -17.27 -17.10
CA SER A 20 -20.54 -16.56 -15.90
C SER A 20 -19.04 -16.32 -16.01
N LEU A 21 -18.66 -15.10 -16.37
CA LEU A 21 -17.27 -14.67 -16.34
C LEU A 21 -16.88 -14.50 -14.87
N ALA A 22 -16.23 -15.51 -14.28
CA ALA A 22 -15.57 -15.35 -13.00
C ALA A 22 -14.47 -14.29 -13.19
N LEU A 23 -14.68 -13.10 -12.64
CA LEU A 23 -13.61 -12.12 -12.48
C LEU A 23 -12.60 -12.74 -11.53
N ALA A 24 -11.47 -13.19 -12.06
CA ALA A 24 -10.28 -13.40 -11.25
C ALA A 24 -9.92 -12.04 -10.67
N THR A 25 -10.24 -11.81 -9.41
CA THR A 25 -9.70 -10.70 -8.63
C THR A 25 -8.21 -10.98 -8.49
N GLY A 26 -7.42 -10.51 -9.44
CA GLY A 26 -5.97 -10.44 -9.26
C GLY A 26 -5.73 -9.60 -8.02
N SER A 27 -5.12 -10.19 -7.00
CA SER A 27 -4.60 -9.43 -5.87
C SER A 27 -3.69 -8.36 -6.44
N ALA A 28 -4.08 -7.10 -6.34
CA ALA A 28 -3.12 -6.02 -6.53
C ALA A 28 -1.97 -6.35 -5.57
N ALA A 29 -0.75 -6.44 -6.09
CA ALA A 29 0.41 -6.61 -5.24
C ALA A 29 0.40 -5.42 -4.28
N ALA A 30 0.12 -5.70 -3.03
CA ALA A 30 0.02 -4.68 -2.01
C ALA A 30 1.44 -4.10 -1.84
N LEU A 31 1.56 -2.78 -1.96
CA LEU A 31 2.82 -2.04 -2.04
C LEU A 31 2.90 -1.06 -0.88
N GLN A 32 4.06 -0.96 -0.25
CA GLN A 32 4.33 0.05 0.77
C GLN A 32 5.25 1.13 0.23
N VAL A 33 4.87 2.38 0.40
CA VAL A 33 5.79 3.50 0.16
C VAL A 33 6.81 3.56 1.29
N THR A 34 8.05 3.20 0.97
CA THR A 34 9.20 3.16 1.88
C THR A 34 10.23 4.24 1.54
N GLY A 35 11.27 4.35 2.36
CA GLY A 35 12.42 5.25 2.14
C GLY A 35 13.03 5.11 0.74
N SER A 36 12.96 3.92 0.15
CA SER A 36 13.50 3.63 -1.18
C SER A 36 12.81 4.42 -2.29
N PHE A 37 11.57 4.91 -2.09
CA PHE A 37 10.82 5.73 -3.05
C PHE A 37 11.35 7.17 -3.21
N THR A 38 12.24 7.59 -2.30
CA THR A 38 12.94 8.87 -2.39
C THR A 38 13.71 9.00 -3.69
N GLY A 39 13.62 10.15 -4.35
CA GLY A 39 14.34 10.45 -5.58
C GLY A 39 13.60 11.39 -6.52
N TRP A 40 14.10 11.48 -7.75
CA TRP A 40 13.54 12.29 -8.81
C TRP A 40 12.57 11.48 -9.67
N TRP A 41 11.38 12.04 -9.88
CA TRP A 41 10.32 11.45 -10.67
C TRP A 41 9.85 12.44 -11.74
N GLY A 42 9.91 12.04 -13.00
CA GLY A 42 9.58 12.88 -14.15
C GLY A 42 8.23 12.51 -14.76
N GLN A 43 7.54 13.51 -15.30
CA GLN A 43 6.34 13.30 -16.09
C GLN A 43 6.79 12.91 -17.53
N PRO A 44 6.38 11.75 -18.09
CA PRO A 44 6.91 11.25 -19.36
C PRO A 44 6.13 11.69 -20.63
N LEU A 45 4.95 12.29 -20.49
CA LEU A 45 4.02 12.70 -21.56
C LEU A 45 3.97 14.24 -21.78
N GLN A 46 4.65 15.02 -20.95
CA GLN A 46 4.62 16.48 -20.90
C GLN A 46 6.05 17.00 -20.73
N GLU A 47 6.28 18.24 -21.16
CA GLU A 47 7.63 18.81 -21.21
C GLU A 47 8.17 19.15 -19.82
N ASN A 48 9.32 18.57 -19.47
CA ASN A 48 10.28 19.06 -18.47
C ASN A 48 9.73 19.42 -17.08
N HIS A 49 8.81 18.61 -16.55
CA HIS A 49 8.29 18.80 -15.19
C HIS A 49 8.14 17.46 -14.46
N GLY A 50 7.95 17.52 -13.13
CA GLY A 50 7.92 16.33 -12.29
C GLY A 50 8.06 16.67 -10.80
N VAL A 51 8.19 15.63 -9.98
CA VAL A 51 8.28 15.76 -8.52
C VAL A 51 9.60 15.19 -8.00
N ILE A 52 10.17 15.87 -7.01
CA ILE A 52 11.20 15.30 -6.15
C ILE A 52 10.47 14.74 -4.94
N VAL A 53 10.52 13.42 -4.76
CA VAL A 53 9.89 12.73 -3.62
C VAL A 53 10.96 12.51 -2.55
N SER A 54 10.64 12.85 -1.31
CA SER A 54 11.42 12.53 -0.13
C SER A 54 10.52 11.83 0.89
N ILE A 55 10.88 10.60 1.25
CA ILE A 55 10.23 9.88 2.34
C ILE A 55 11.06 10.13 3.60
N SER A 56 10.46 10.85 4.54
CA SER A 56 11.14 11.33 5.74
C SER A 56 10.57 10.64 6.99
N ARG A 57 11.43 10.35 7.97
CA ARG A 57 11.00 9.83 9.27
C ARG A 57 10.61 10.97 10.21
N ARG A 58 9.45 10.89 10.86
CA ARG A 58 9.03 11.77 11.93
C ARG A 58 9.62 11.34 13.27
N GLY A 59 9.57 12.24 14.26
CA GLY A 59 10.09 11.98 15.62
C GLY A 59 9.34 10.89 16.38
N ASP A 60 8.11 10.57 15.97
CA ASP A 60 7.31 9.45 16.48
C ASP A 60 7.64 8.10 15.79
N GLY A 61 8.57 8.10 14.83
CA GLY A 61 8.97 6.91 14.09
C GLY A 61 8.13 6.62 12.83
N SER A 62 7.04 7.36 12.58
CA SER A 62 6.24 7.25 11.35
C SER A 62 6.94 7.85 10.13
N ASN A 63 6.57 7.40 8.93
CA ASN A 63 7.06 7.99 7.68
C ASN A 63 6.10 9.08 7.17
N GLN A 64 6.65 10.10 6.54
CA GLN A 64 5.93 11.20 5.88
C GLN A 64 6.46 11.39 4.46
N GLY A 65 5.55 11.61 3.51
CA GLY A 65 5.90 12.03 2.16
C GLY A 65 6.08 13.55 2.09
N VAL A 66 7.18 13.97 1.46
CA VAL A 66 7.47 15.36 1.15
C VAL A 66 7.79 15.46 -0.33
N LEU A 67 7.17 16.41 -1.02
CA LEU A 67 7.29 16.59 -2.46
C LEU A 67 7.65 18.03 -2.81
N TYR A 68 8.55 18.17 -3.78
CA TYR A 68 8.72 19.41 -4.52
C TYR A 68 8.26 19.18 -5.96
N TRP A 69 7.16 19.82 -6.33
CA TRP A 69 6.64 19.77 -7.69
C TRP A 69 7.17 20.96 -8.49
N ALA A 70 8.14 20.69 -9.36
CA ALA A 70 8.61 21.67 -10.33
C ALA A 70 7.60 21.73 -11.49
N HIS A 71 7.15 22.93 -11.84
CA HIS A 71 6.19 23.17 -12.92
C HIS A 71 6.43 24.52 -13.59
N TYR A 72 5.55 24.89 -14.52
CA TYR A 72 5.56 26.19 -15.17
C TYR A 72 4.26 26.93 -14.88
N ASP A 73 4.32 28.26 -14.79
CA ASP A 73 3.13 29.12 -14.70
C ASP A 73 2.48 29.34 -16.08
N GLN A 74 1.40 30.14 -16.13
CA GLN A 74 0.69 30.45 -17.38
C GLN A 74 1.52 31.23 -18.40
N LEU A 75 2.65 31.83 -17.99
CA LEU A 75 3.58 32.57 -18.85
C LEU A 75 4.76 31.68 -19.28
N GLY A 76 4.79 30.42 -18.87
CA GLY A 76 5.88 29.48 -19.14
C GLY A 76 7.12 29.71 -18.27
N GLN A 77 7.00 30.46 -17.18
CA GLN A 77 8.11 30.67 -16.24
C GLN A 77 8.19 29.50 -15.26
N PRO A 78 9.39 29.02 -14.93
CA PRO A 78 9.55 27.94 -13.97
C PRO A 78 9.09 28.40 -12.58
N SER A 79 8.30 27.55 -11.93
CA SER A 79 7.79 27.73 -10.57
C SER A 79 7.81 26.38 -9.85
N TRP A 80 7.42 26.38 -8.59
CA TRP A 80 7.31 25.16 -7.80
C TRP A 80 6.21 25.26 -6.75
N LEU A 81 5.63 24.12 -6.44
CA LEU A 81 4.81 23.91 -5.26
C LEU A 81 5.47 22.89 -4.34
N TYR A 82 5.23 23.05 -3.05
CA TYR A 82 5.62 22.08 -2.04
C TYR A 82 4.39 21.26 -1.65
N ALA A 83 4.56 19.98 -1.39
CA ALA A 83 3.51 19.17 -0.81
C ALA A 83 4.07 18.32 0.33
N GLU A 84 3.27 18.09 1.36
CA GLU A 84 3.63 17.15 2.40
C GLU A 84 2.40 16.49 3.03
N GLY A 85 2.54 15.25 3.48
CA GLY A 85 1.45 14.54 4.14
C GLY A 85 1.74 13.09 4.52
N PRO A 86 0.79 12.43 5.20
CA PRO A 86 0.91 11.05 5.62
C PRO A 86 1.02 10.09 4.43
N ILE A 87 1.57 8.92 4.73
CA ILE A 87 1.66 7.78 3.81
C ILE A 87 0.65 6.74 4.26
N VAL A 88 -0.18 6.26 3.32
CA VAL A 88 -1.18 5.22 3.55
C VAL A 88 -1.01 4.15 2.48
N GLY A 89 -0.39 3.02 2.84
CA GLY A 89 -0.09 1.93 1.91
C GLY A 89 0.79 2.39 0.74
N ASP A 90 0.21 2.38 -0.46
CA ASP A 90 0.84 2.73 -1.73
C ASP A 90 0.75 4.23 -2.08
N THR A 91 0.15 5.05 -1.21
CA THR A 91 -0.24 6.43 -1.53
C THR A 91 0.30 7.45 -0.52
N ILE A 92 0.79 8.58 -1.03
CA ILE A 92 1.06 9.79 -0.24
C ILE A 92 -0.15 10.72 -0.37
N GLU A 93 -0.77 11.07 0.75
CA GLU A 93 -1.92 11.98 0.84
C GLU A 93 -1.44 13.37 1.30
N ALA A 94 -1.05 14.23 0.37
CA ALA A 94 -0.36 15.49 0.68
C ALA A 94 -1.23 16.74 0.56
N GLN A 95 -0.97 17.71 1.43
CA GLN A 95 -1.43 19.09 1.30
C GLN A 95 -0.44 19.87 0.42
N LEU A 96 -0.92 20.63 -0.57
CA LEU A 96 -0.12 21.53 -1.39
C LEU A 96 0.01 22.91 -0.76
N PHE A 97 1.21 23.48 -0.88
CA PHE A 97 1.58 24.79 -0.37
C PHE A 97 2.30 25.62 -1.42
N ARG A 98 1.97 26.91 -1.45
CA ARG A 98 2.75 27.95 -2.12
C ARG A 98 3.52 28.76 -1.07
N PHE A 99 4.70 29.23 -1.45
CA PHE A 99 5.50 30.13 -0.63
C PHE A 99 5.55 31.49 -1.31
N ASP A 100 5.21 32.55 -0.58
CA ASP A 100 5.32 33.94 -1.02
C ASP A 100 5.91 34.81 0.10
N GLY A 101 6.24 36.08 -0.21
CA GLY A 101 6.67 37.06 0.79
C GLY A 101 8.07 36.88 1.40
N VAL A 102 8.86 35.90 0.94
CA VAL A 102 10.24 35.69 1.40
C VAL A 102 11.24 36.15 0.33
N THR A 103 12.23 36.93 0.73
CA THR A 103 13.32 37.40 -0.13
C THR A 103 14.61 36.59 0.06
N PHE A 104 15.56 36.74 -0.87
CA PHE A 104 16.84 36.04 -0.82
C PHE A 104 17.59 36.30 0.51
N MET A 105 17.86 35.24 1.28
CA MET A 105 18.55 35.28 2.57
C MET A 105 17.88 36.17 3.65
N GLN A 106 16.55 36.34 3.60
CA GLN A 106 15.80 37.04 4.64
C GLN A 106 16.00 36.37 6.03
N PRO A 107 16.18 37.15 7.11
CA PRO A 107 16.24 36.60 8.47
C PRO A 107 15.00 35.79 8.83
N ASN A 108 15.18 34.71 9.59
CA ASN A 108 14.07 33.89 10.07
C ASN A 108 13.13 34.71 10.96
N ASP A 109 11.84 34.75 10.60
CA ASP A 109 10.77 35.32 11.40
C ASP A 109 9.86 34.20 11.95
N PRO A 110 9.90 33.91 13.26
CA PRO A 110 9.05 32.88 13.88
C PRO A 110 7.55 33.18 13.83
N GLY A 111 7.13 34.43 13.58
CA GLY A 111 5.72 34.83 13.55
C GLY A 111 5.02 34.64 12.20
N THR A 112 5.78 34.33 11.16
CA THR A 112 5.26 34.19 9.79
C THR A 112 5.05 32.71 9.45
N SER A 113 3.81 32.33 9.10
CA SER A 113 3.52 31.00 8.53
C SER A 113 4.27 30.86 7.22
N ARG A 114 5.04 29.79 7.06
CA ARG A 114 6.00 29.67 5.95
C ARG A 114 5.34 29.37 4.61
N GLY A 115 4.16 28.76 4.58
CA GLY A 115 3.44 28.43 3.34
C GLY A 115 1.94 28.69 3.43
N VAL A 116 1.35 29.05 2.29
CA VAL A 116 -0.10 29.20 2.10
C VAL A 116 -0.64 27.89 1.52
N PRO A 117 -1.59 27.20 2.18
CA PRO A 117 -2.21 26.00 1.62
C PRO A 117 -3.03 26.38 0.39
N VAL A 118 -2.79 25.70 -0.72
CA VAL A 118 -3.42 26.01 -2.02
C VAL A 118 -4.16 24.83 -2.63
N GLY A 119 -4.09 23.62 -2.06
CA GLY A 119 -4.72 22.46 -2.66
C GLY A 119 -4.30 21.12 -2.05
N THR A 120 -4.62 20.02 -2.70
CA THR A 120 -4.19 18.67 -2.29
C THR A 120 -3.50 17.95 -3.45
N MET A 121 -2.65 16.98 -3.11
CA MET A 121 -1.96 16.13 -4.05
C MET A 121 -1.91 14.70 -3.51
N GLN A 122 -2.41 13.76 -4.30
CA GLN A 122 -2.27 12.33 -4.06
C GLN A 122 -1.23 11.77 -5.01
N VAL A 123 -0.25 11.06 -4.47
CA VAL A 123 0.74 10.33 -5.28
C VAL A 123 0.60 8.85 -4.97
N ARG A 124 0.08 8.10 -5.94
CA ARG A 124 -0.14 6.67 -5.81
C ARG A 124 0.90 5.90 -6.62
N PHE A 125 1.68 5.08 -5.94
CA PHE A 125 2.71 4.25 -6.56
C PHE A 125 2.13 2.92 -6.98
N SER A 126 2.40 2.49 -8.20
CA SER A 126 2.06 1.13 -8.66
C SER A 126 3.22 0.16 -8.49
N ASP A 127 4.45 0.67 -8.51
CA ASP A 127 5.68 -0.05 -8.24
C ASP A 127 6.84 0.94 -7.98
N CYS A 128 8.07 0.41 -7.87
CA CYS A 128 9.28 1.19 -7.61
C CYS A 128 9.68 2.23 -8.68
N GLY A 129 9.11 2.14 -9.88
CA GLY A 129 9.42 3.00 -11.03
C GLY A 129 8.22 3.77 -11.59
N ASN A 130 6.99 3.44 -11.20
CA ASN A 130 5.76 3.99 -11.75
C ASN A 130 4.84 4.51 -10.65
N ALA A 131 4.30 5.71 -10.86
CA ALA A 131 3.24 6.28 -10.04
C ALA A 131 2.34 7.21 -10.85
N ASP A 132 1.20 7.57 -10.28
CA ASP A 132 0.26 8.55 -10.79
C ASP A 132 0.02 9.63 -9.73
N ILE A 133 -0.03 10.87 -10.19
CA ILE A 133 -0.39 12.03 -9.39
C ILE A 133 -1.80 12.46 -9.74
N ASN A 134 -2.62 12.70 -8.72
CA ASN A 134 -3.89 13.43 -8.81
C ASN A 134 -3.80 14.67 -7.92
N PHE A 135 -4.21 15.83 -8.41
CA PHE A 135 -4.13 17.08 -7.65
C PHE A 135 -5.38 17.95 -7.85
N ASP A 136 -5.67 18.76 -6.85
CA ASP A 136 -6.68 19.81 -6.91
C ASP A 136 -6.10 21.07 -6.27
N SER A 137 -5.92 22.13 -7.05
CA SER A 137 -5.26 23.35 -6.64
C SER A 137 -6.09 24.59 -6.99
N SER A 138 -6.19 25.48 -6.01
CA SER A 138 -6.71 26.84 -6.14
C SER A 138 -5.69 27.83 -6.71
N GLU A 139 -4.44 27.40 -6.92
CA GLU A 139 -3.39 28.26 -7.49
C GLU A 139 -3.75 28.65 -8.93
N PRO A 140 -3.75 29.97 -9.27
CA PRO A 140 -4.11 30.43 -10.59
C PRO A 140 -3.31 29.75 -11.71
N GLY A 141 -4.03 29.07 -12.60
CA GLY A 141 -3.45 28.40 -13.77
C GLY A 141 -3.01 26.96 -13.58
N ILE A 142 -3.13 26.40 -12.37
CA ILE A 142 -2.88 24.98 -12.12
C ILE A 142 -4.20 24.19 -12.15
N GLY A 143 -5.20 24.62 -11.38
CA GLY A 143 -6.51 23.94 -11.32
C GLY A 143 -6.41 22.52 -10.75
N ALA A 144 -7.26 21.63 -11.25
CA ALA A 144 -7.27 20.20 -10.89
C ALA A 144 -6.90 19.33 -12.08
N GLY A 145 -6.24 18.20 -11.83
CA GLY A 145 -5.83 17.28 -12.88
C GLY A 145 -5.06 16.08 -12.37
N ALA A 146 -4.59 15.26 -13.31
CA ALA A 146 -3.79 14.08 -13.02
C ALA A 146 -2.71 13.88 -14.08
N PHE A 147 -1.60 13.26 -13.69
CA PHE A 147 -0.55 12.86 -14.61
C PHE A 147 0.30 11.69 -14.07
N PRO A 148 0.80 10.82 -14.96
CA PRO A 148 1.73 9.77 -14.57
C PRO A 148 3.12 10.34 -14.30
N ILE A 149 3.85 9.76 -13.36
CA ILE A 149 5.27 10.03 -13.13
C ILE A 149 6.09 8.74 -13.22
N ARG A 150 7.35 8.86 -13.62
CA ARG A 150 8.29 7.75 -13.75
C ARG A 150 9.58 8.10 -13.03
N ARG A 151 10.15 7.12 -12.34
CA ARG A 151 11.42 7.31 -11.64
C ARG A 151 12.53 7.64 -12.65
N LEU A 152 13.25 8.72 -12.40
CA LEU A 152 14.41 9.16 -13.20
C LEU A 152 15.73 8.68 -12.61
N THR A 153 15.80 8.59 -11.28
CA THR A 153 17.03 8.24 -10.55
C THR A 153 16.74 7.19 -9.48
N ASN A 154 17.60 6.17 -9.40
CA ASN A 154 17.67 5.31 -8.22
C ASN A 154 18.70 5.88 -7.24
N GLN A 155 18.40 5.78 -5.95
CA GLN A 155 19.40 6.10 -4.93
C GLN A 155 20.44 4.96 -4.87
N PRO A 156 21.74 5.24 -5.03
CA PRO A 156 22.77 4.21 -4.92
C PRO A 156 22.75 3.54 -3.54
N GLY A 157 22.91 2.21 -3.51
CA GLY A 157 22.97 1.44 -2.26
C GLY A 157 21.61 1.08 -1.66
N THR A 158 20.50 1.54 -2.23
CA THR A 158 19.14 1.15 -1.81
C THR A 158 18.45 0.38 -2.92
N SER A 159 17.98 -0.84 -2.64
CA SER A 159 17.06 -1.56 -3.51
C SER A 159 15.63 -1.23 -3.12
N CYS A 160 14.81 -0.78 -4.08
CA CYS A 160 13.37 -0.70 -3.87
C CYS A 160 12.77 -2.08 -4.14
N SER A 161 12.18 -2.69 -3.12
CA SER A 161 11.37 -3.90 -3.24
C SER A 161 9.88 -3.62 -3.12
N GLY A 162 9.51 -2.45 -2.59
CA GLY A 162 8.12 -2.10 -2.33
C GLY A 162 7.56 -2.69 -1.03
N GLY A 163 8.39 -3.34 -0.22
CA GLY A 163 8.01 -3.88 1.08
C GLY A 163 8.84 -3.33 2.23
N VAL A 164 8.46 -3.71 3.45
CA VAL A 164 9.02 -3.18 4.72
C VAL A 164 10.55 -3.25 4.84
N SER A 165 11.22 -4.21 4.18
CA SER A 165 12.67 -4.36 4.29
C SER A 165 13.44 -3.14 3.78
N ASP A 166 12.85 -2.38 2.86
CA ASP A 166 13.45 -1.18 2.27
C ASP A 166 13.76 -0.07 3.29
N ASN A 167 13.08 -0.09 4.45
CA ASN A 167 13.28 0.86 5.54
C ASN A 167 14.33 0.40 6.57
N ARG A 168 14.90 -0.80 6.41
CA ARG A 168 15.85 -1.37 7.36
C ARG A 168 17.28 -1.01 6.97
N SER A 169 18.12 -0.75 7.97
CA SER A 169 19.55 -0.57 7.75
C SER A 169 20.24 -1.92 7.57
N ALA A 170 21.33 -1.96 6.79
CA ALA A 170 22.06 -3.21 6.55
C ALA A 170 22.66 -3.83 7.82
N ASP A 171 22.90 -3.03 8.84
CA ASP A 171 23.42 -3.40 10.17
C ASP A 171 22.32 -3.62 11.22
N ALA A 172 21.04 -3.55 10.84
CA ALA A 172 19.94 -3.80 11.77
C ALA A 172 20.07 -5.19 12.42
N PRO A 173 19.77 -5.33 13.72
CA PRO A 173 19.90 -6.59 14.43
C PRO A 173 18.96 -7.65 13.83
N LEU A 174 19.34 -8.90 14.09
CA LEU A 174 18.46 -10.04 13.85
C LEU A 174 17.32 -9.99 14.87
N ASN A 175 16.09 -10.00 14.38
CA ASN A 175 14.90 -10.18 15.18
C ASN A 175 14.29 -11.53 14.81
N ASP A 176 14.06 -12.40 15.79
CA ASP A 176 13.32 -13.66 15.68
C ASP A 176 12.31 -13.63 16.83
N PHE A 177 11.07 -13.33 16.49
CA PHE A 177 9.97 -13.21 17.43
C PHE A 177 8.89 -14.23 17.08
N ARG A 178 8.35 -14.85 18.13
CA ARG A 178 7.23 -15.78 18.01
C ARG A 178 6.17 -15.43 19.02
N ALA A 179 4.92 -15.42 18.58
CA ALA A 179 3.77 -15.16 19.43
C ALA A 179 2.69 -16.21 19.19
N PRO A 180 2.01 -16.69 20.25
CA PRO A 180 0.83 -17.52 20.08
C PRO A 180 -0.35 -16.68 19.58
N LEU A 181 -1.20 -17.28 18.76
CA LEU A 181 -2.56 -16.80 18.56
C LEU A 181 -3.47 -17.47 19.59
N LEU A 182 -4.18 -16.67 20.37
CA LEU A 182 -5.07 -17.13 21.44
C LEU A 182 -6.48 -17.36 20.90
N PRO A 183 -7.13 -18.48 21.25
CA PRO A 183 -8.50 -18.76 20.83
C PRO A 183 -9.50 -17.87 21.56
N THR A 184 -10.47 -17.32 20.82
CA THR A 184 -11.60 -16.57 21.39
C THR A 184 -12.68 -17.47 21.98
N GLY A 185 -12.60 -18.77 21.68
CA GLY A 185 -13.62 -19.77 22.01
C GLY A 185 -14.69 -19.96 20.93
N ALA A 186 -14.63 -19.23 19.81
CA ALA A 186 -15.53 -19.42 18.68
C ALA A 186 -15.41 -20.83 18.06
N ILE A 187 -14.18 -21.37 18.04
CA ILE A 187 -13.88 -22.73 17.58
C ILE A 187 -13.13 -23.45 18.70
N PRO A 188 -13.71 -24.50 19.32
CA PRO A 188 -13.04 -25.27 20.35
C PRO A 188 -11.78 -25.96 19.82
N GLY A 189 -10.67 -25.79 20.52
CA GLY A 189 -9.39 -26.41 20.18
C GLY A 189 -8.54 -25.63 19.17
N ALA A 190 -9.09 -24.58 18.55
CA ALA A 190 -8.36 -23.73 17.62
C ALA A 190 -7.04 -23.24 18.22
N SER A 191 -5.97 -23.33 17.45
CA SER A 191 -4.66 -22.83 17.83
C SER A 191 -3.98 -22.18 16.65
N GLY A 192 -2.98 -21.36 16.93
CA GLY A 192 -2.17 -20.75 15.89
C GLY A 192 -0.93 -20.07 16.45
N LYS A 193 -0.06 -19.66 15.55
CA LYS A 193 1.17 -18.95 15.88
C LYS A 193 1.51 -17.93 14.82
N ILE A 194 2.27 -16.93 15.25
CA ILE A 194 2.88 -15.90 14.43
C ILE A 194 4.39 -16.08 14.56
N ASP A 195 5.07 -16.16 13.43
CA ASP A 195 6.53 -16.10 13.34
C ASP A 195 6.96 -14.83 12.60
N TYR A 196 7.89 -14.07 13.17
CA TYR A 196 8.47 -12.88 12.57
C TYR A 196 9.99 -12.96 12.61
N ASP A 197 10.60 -12.94 11.42
CA ASP A 197 12.04 -12.98 11.23
C ASP A 197 12.51 -11.76 10.44
N ALA A 198 13.41 -10.97 11.00
CA ALA A 198 13.97 -9.81 10.32
C ALA A 198 15.49 -9.74 10.41
N THR A 199 16.12 -9.38 9.30
CA THR A 199 17.52 -8.99 9.20
C THR A 199 17.59 -7.59 8.57
N GLY A 200 18.79 -7.03 8.39
CA GLY A 200 18.94 -5.79 7.62
C GLY A 200 18.50 -5.89 6.14
N ALA A 201 18.40 -7.10 5.59
CA ALA A 201 18.15 -7.33 4.16
C ALA A 201 16.82 -8.03 3.85
N ARG A 202 16.17 -8.64 4.85
CA ARG A 202 14.89 -9.33 4.66
C ARG A 202 14.01 -9.22 5.89
N VAL A 203 12.71 -9.28 5.68
CA VAL A 203 11.70 -9.48 6.71
C VAL A 203 10.76 -10.58 6.24
N GLU A 204 10.41 -11.49 7.13
CA GLU A 204 9.47 -12.58 6.91
C GLU A 204 8.46 -12.59 8.05
N PHE A 205 7.20 -12.77 7.69
CA PHE A 205 6.06 -12.81 8.61
C PHE A 205 5.18 -13.97 8.18
N GLU A 206 5.01 -14.94 9.07
CA GLU A 206 4.24 -16.15 8.83
C GLU A 206 3.16 -16.27 9.89
N VAL A 207 1.96 -16.64 9.43
CA VAL A 207 0.83 -16.95 10.30
C VAL A 207 0.34 -18.33 9.95
N GLN A 208 0.27 -19.20 10.96
CA GLN A 208 -0.19 -20.57 10.83
C GLN A 208 -1.34 -20.81 11.82
N ILE A 209 -2.37 -21.52 11.37
CA ILE A 209 -3.52 -21.92 12.17
C ILE A 209 -3.75 -23.42 12.03
N GLU A 210 -4.11 -24.05 13.14
CA GLU A 210 -4.30 -25.49 13.29
C GLU A 210 -5.56 -25.77 14.12
N ASP A 211 -6.08 -27.00 14.02
CA ASP A 211 -7.24 -27.47 14.79
C ASP A 211 -8.52 -26.63 14.56
N VAL A 212 -8.67 -26.10 13.33
CA VAL A 212 -9.87 -25.39 12.87
C VAL A 212 -10.52 -26.13 11.69
N PRO A 213 -11.84 -26.04 11.46
CA PRO A 213 -12.49 -26.65 10.31
C PRO A 213 -11.85 -26.25 8.97
N GLU A 214 -11.81 -27.17 8.00
CA GLU A 214 -11.38 -26.86 6.63
C GLU A 214 -12.20 -25.71 6.04
N GLY A 215 -11.52 -24.84 5.29
CA GLY A 215 -12.13 -23.66 4.70
C GLY A 215 -11.21 -22.44 4.71
N ASP A 216 -11.76 -21.32 4.25
CA ASP A 216 -11.03 -20.07 4.15
C ASP A 216 -11.22 -19.19 5.40
N TYR A 217 -10.11 -18.62 5.86
CA TYR A 217 -10.04 -17.70 6.99
C TYR A 217 -9.38 -16.41 6.52
N GLU A 218 -9.86 -15.26 6.95
CA GLU A 218 -9.23 -13.98 6.66
C GLU A 218 -8.19 -13.66 7.74
N LEU A 219 -6.97 -13.31 7.32
CA LEU A 219 -5.96 -12.72 8.18
C LEU A 219 -6.13 -11.20 8.16
N HIS A 220 -6.37 -10.60 9.31
CA HIS A 220 -6.37 -9.15 9.51
C HIS A 220 -5.20 -8.74 10.39
N VAL A 221 -4.53 -7.64 10.04
CA VAL A 221 -3.43 -7.05 10.82
C VAL A 221 -3.67 -5.55 10.96
N GLY A 222 -3.79 -5.07 12.19
CA GLY A 222 -4.18 -3.69 12.49
C GLY A 222 -5.60 -3.36 11.99
N GLY A 223 -6.51 -4.36 11.99
CA GLY A 223 -7.88 -4.25 11.48
C GLY A 223 -8.00 -4.20 9.94
N ILE A 224 -6.91 -4.46 9.20
CA ILE A 224 -6.90 -4.49 7.74
C ILE A 224 -6.75 -5.92 7.26
N ALA A 225 -7.63 -6.39 6.37
CA ALA A 225 -7.51 -7.69 5.71
C ALA A 225 -6.24 -7.75 4.85
N ARG A 226 -5.34 -8.70 5.15
CA ARG A 226 -4.04 -8.88 4.48
C ARG A 226 -4.00 -10.08 3.55
N ALA A 227 -4.65 -11.18 3.92
CA ALA A 227 -4.68 -12.39 3.10
C ALA A 227 -5.83 -13.33 3.49
N THR A 228 -6.04 -14.35 2.67
CA THR A 228 -6.85 -15.52 3.00
C THR A 228 -5.92 -16.69 3.32
N ILE A 229 -6.19 -17.39 4.41
CA ILE A 229 -5.56 -18.65 4.81
C ILE A 229 -6.55 -19.76 4.46
N SER A 230 -6.16 -20.65 3.55
CA SER A 230 -6.95 -21.83 3.20
C SER A 230 -6.50 -23.01 4.05
N VAL A 231 -7.40 -23.48 4.92
CA VAL A 231 -7.17 -24.62 5.81
C VAL A 231 -7.59 -25.90 5.11
N VAL A 232 -6.71 -26.89 5.12
CA VAL A 232 -6.90 -28.20 4.51
C VAL A 232 -6.56 -29.31 5.50
N MET A 233 -7.17 -30.49 5.32
CA MET A 233 -6.78 -31.68 6.09
C MET A 233 -5.36 -32.14 5.72
N THR A 234 -4.50 -32.28 6.73
CA THR A 234 -3.17 -32.90 6.62
C THR A 234 -3.10 -34.17 7.48
N ASP A 235 -1.96 -34.87 7.47
CA ASP A 235 -1.72 -36.02 8.35
C ASP A 235 -1.72 -35.65 9.85
N SER A 236 -1.44 -34.39 10.17
CA SER A 236 -1.42 -33.85 11.54
C SER A 236 -2.76 -33.26 11.97
N GLY A 237 -3.75 -33.21 11.07
CA GLY A 237 -5.03 -32.54 11.26
C GLY A 237 -5.23 -31.36 10.31
N PRO A 238 -6.34 -30.63 10.43
CA PRO A 238 -6.59 -29.42 9.65
C PRO A 238 -5.58 -28.32 9.96
N GLU A 239 -4.92 -27.81 8.93
CA GLU A 239 -3.90 -26.77 9.03
C GLU A 239 -3.95 -25.82 7.84
N GLY A 240 -3.60 -24.56 8.05
CA GLY A 240 -3.36 -23.59 6.99
C GLY A 240 -2.34 -22.54 7.40
N ASP A 241 -1.56 -22.06 6.43
CA ASP A 241 -0.57 -21.02 6.64
C ASP A 241 -0.63 -19.93 5.56
N VAL A 242 -0.09 -18.77 5.89
CA VAL A 242 0.25 -17.73 4.92
C VAL A 242 1.61 -17.12 5.27
N LYS A 243 2.43 -16.95 4.24
CA LYS A 243 3.80 -16.42 4.37
C LYS A 243 3.95 -15.14 3.58
N PHE A 244 4.40 -14.10 4.26
CA PHE A 244 4.79 -12.83 3.69
C PHE A 244 6.29 -12.65 3.77
N ARG A 245 6.88 -12.00 2.77
CA ARG A 245 8.31 -11.68 2.75
C ARG A 245 8.58 -10.36 2.05
N SER A 246 9.54 -9.60 2.57
CA SER A 246 10.11 -8.42 1.93
C SER A 246 11.64 -8.57 1.89
N PRO A 247 12.29 -8.50 0.71
CA PRO A 247 11.68 -8.48 -0.63
C PRO A 247 10.80 -9.71 -0.90
N ALA A 248 9.88 -9.65 -1.86
CA ALA A 248 9.07 -10.82 -2.22
C ALA A 248 9.92 -11.97 -2.78
N GLU A 249 9.48 -13.21 -2.54
CA GLU A 249 10.05 -14.43 -3.12
C GLU A 249 8.92 -15.28 -3.73
N PRO A 250 9.20 -16.13 -4.74
CA PRO A 250 8.19 -17.02 -5.33
C PRO A 250 7.51 -17.88 -4.25
N GLY A 251 6.17 -17.91 -4.28
CA GLY A 251 5.37 -18.67 -3.31
C GLY A 251 5.09 -17.95 -1.99
N LYS A 252 5.57 -16.70 -1.81
CA LYS A 252 5.25 -15.85 -0.66
C LYS A 252 4.61 -14.55 -1.12
N LEU A 253 3.73 -13.98 -0.29
CA LEU A 253 3.16 -12.66 -0.50
C LEU A 253 4.23 -11.58 -0.21
N LEU A 254 4.13 -10.41 -0.83
CA LEU A 254 4.99 -9.29 -0.44
C LEU A 254 4.58 -8.80 0.95
N LEU A 255 5.54 -8.65 1.86
CA LEU A 255 5.29 -8.00 3.15
C LEU A 255 5.38 -6.49 2.97
N ASP A 256 4.23 -5.85 2.82
CA ASP A 256 4.05 -4.41 2.55
C ASP A 256 3.37 -3.66 3.72
N PHE A 257 3.40 -4.26 4.90
CA PHE A 257 2.90 -3.68 6.13
C PHE A 257 3.82 -4.05 7.28
N GLU A 258 3.86 -3.19 8.30
CA GLU A 258 4.57 -3.48 9.56
C GLU A 258 3.66 -4.32 10.46
N PRO A 259 4.00 -5.59 10.76
CA PRO A 259 3.19 -6.44 11.64
C PRO A 259 3.49 -6.28 13.13
N LEU A 260 4.65 -5.71 13.50
CA LEU A 260 5.06 -5.62 14.90
C LEU A 260 4.18 -4.65 15.69
N GLY A 261 3.70 -5.10 16.85
CA GLY A 261 2.84 -4.31 17.74
C GLY A 261 1.39 -4.14 17.25
N GLU A 262 1.05 -4.69 16.08
CA GLU A 262 -0.32 -4.67 15.55
C GLU A 262 -1.12 -5.87 16.04
N LEU A 263 -2.44 -5.68 16.23
CA LEU A 263 -3.36 -6.77 16.50
C LEU A 263 -3.51 -7.63 15.25
N VAL A 264 -3.22 -8.93 15.39
CA VAL A 264 -3.40 -9.96 14.38
C VAL A 264 -4.66 -10.75 14.71
N GLU A 265 -5.60 -10.81 13.77
CA GLU A 265 -6.87 -11.50 13.94
C GLU A 265 -7.09 -12.51 12.80
N ILE A 266 -7.59 -13.68 13.13
CA ILE A 266 -8.04 -14.70 12.18
C ILE A 266 -9.55 -14.74 12.22
N ILE A 267 -10.18 -14.44 11.10
CA ILE A 267 -11.62 -14.25 11.01
C ILE A 267 -12.23 -15.32 10.13
N GLN A 268 -13.31 -15.94 10.60
CA GLN A 268 -14.14 -16.84 9.80
C GLN A 268 -15.58 -16.35 9.80
N SER A 269 -16.15 -16.13 8.61
CA SER A 269 -17.55 -15.67 8.46
C SER A 269 -17.90 -14.45 9.32
N GLY A 270 -16.95 -13.52 9.49
CA GLY A 270 -17.10 -12.30 10.29
C GLY A 270 -16.92 -12.46 11.80
N SER A 271 -16.57 -13.65 12.30
CA SER A 271 -16.23 -13.87 13.72
C SER A 271 -14.73 -14.06 13.90
N VAL A 272 -14.14 -13.36 14.89
CA VAL A 272 -12.73 -13.56 15.27
C VAL A 272 -12.59 -14.90 15.98
N VAL A 273 -11.74 -15.77 15.43
CA VAL A 273 -11.49 -17.13 15.92
C VAL A 273 -10.24 -17.19 16.78
N LEU A 274 -9.19 -16.52 16.32
CA LEU A 274 -7.87 -16.46 16.94
C LEU A 274 -7.38 -15.01 16.90
N GLU A 275 -6.70 -14.57 17.95
CA GLU A 275 -6.10 -13.23 18.01
C GLU A 275 -4.76 -13.23 18.74
N GLY A 276 -3.87 -12.30 18.39
CA GLY A 276 -2.58 -12.17 19.05
C GLY A 276 -1.83 -10.92 18.61
N VAL A 277 -0.70 -10.66 19.24
CA VAL A 277 0.20 -9.55 18.88
C VAL A 277 1.61 -10.07 18.89
N VAL A 278 2.37 -9.77 17.83
CA VAL A 278 3.82 -9.98 17.82
C VAL A 278 4.49 -8.70 18.32
N GLU A 279 4.79 -8.68 19.62
CA GLU A 279 5.46 -7.54 20.25
C GLU A 279 6.97 -7.58 19.96
N PRO A 280 7.60 -6.46 19.55
CA PRO A 280 9.04 -6.35 19.62
C PRO A 280 9.42 -6.50 21.10
N SER A 281 10.30 -7.45 21.42
CA SER A 281 10.76 -7.54 22.80
C SER A 281 11.37 -6.19 23.19
N ALA A 282 10.85 -5.57 24.25
CA ALA A 282 11.52 -4.44 24.86
C ALA A 282 12.92 -4.95 25.22
N SER A 283 13.94 -4.49 24.51
CA SER A 283 15.31 -4.86 24.77
C SER A 283 15.57 -4.61 26.26
N GLY A 284 15.69 -5.69 27.02
CA GLY A 284 15.99 -5.62 28.43
C GLY A 284 17.39 -5.03 28.62
N ASN A 285 17.43 -3.89 29.30
CA ASN A 285 18.57 -3.13 29.86
C ASN A 285 19.51 -2.42 28.88
#